data_AF-A0A0S8ZB48-F1
#
_entry.id   AF-A0A0S8ZB48-F1
#
_cell.length_a   1.000
_cell.length_b   1.000
_cell.length_c   1.000
_cell.angle_alpha   90.00
_cell.angle_beta   90.00
_cell.angle_gamma   90.00
#
_symmetry.space_group_name_H-M   'P 1'
#
loop_
_entity.id
_entity.type
_entity.pdbx_description
1 polymer ?
#
loop_
_entity_poly.entity_id
_entity_poly.type
_entity_poly.pdbx_seq_one_letter_code
_entity_poly.pdbx_strand_id
1 'polypeptide(L)'
;MNVLNREAPGITPVYVDQNLVATSFGISLQTLRKMALVDPDFPQAVRISHKKRVFPWNEVKAYFDARQGNVEPIATSLRVAAAEAKVAAAHQ
;
A
#
# COMPACT_ATOMS: atom_id res chain seq x y z
N MET A 1 21.43 16.88 -40.70
CA MET A 1 21.60 16.33 -39.34
C MET A 1 20.30 16.59 -38.59
N ASN A 2 19.41 15.60 -38.46
CA ASN A 2 18.19 15.75 -37.66
C ASN A 2 18.16 14.64 -36.63
N VAL A 3 18.64 14.94 -35.42
CA VAL A 3 18.50 14.08 -34.25
C VAL A 3 17.78 14.90 -33.19
N LEU A 4 16.46 15.00 -33.31
CA LEU A 4 15.59 15.54 -32.28
C LEU A 4 14.41 14.58 -32.16
N ASN A 5 14.60 13.55 -31.34
CA ASN A 5 13.54 12.86 -30.61
C ASN A 5 14.22 11.96 -29.57
N ARG A 6 14.83 12.61 -28.56
CA ARG A 6 14.99 12.00 -27.25
C ARG A 6 13.75 12.38 -26.45
N GLU A 7 12.61 11.80 -26.80
CA GLU A 7 11.52 11.74 -25.83
C GLU A 7 12.01 10.78 -24.73
N ALA A 8 12.29 11.35 -23.55
CA ALA A 8 12.41 10.55 -22.34
C ALA A 8 11.19 9.61 -22.29
N PRO A 9 11.33 8.35 -21.84
CA PRO A 9 10.19 7.45 -21.74
C PRO A 9 9.15 8.11 -20.84
N GLY A 10 8.16 8.75 -21.46
CA GLY A 10 7.07 9.39 -20.78
C GLY A 10 6.37 8.30 -20.01
N ILE A 11 6.50 8.34 -18.69
CA ILE A 11 5.82 7.41 -17.78
C ILE A 11 4.34 7.77 -17.90
N THR A 12 3.68 7.25 -18.92
CA THR A 12 2.24 7.41 -19.06
C THR A 12 1.62 6.79 -17.82
N PRO A 13 0.86 7.55 -17.01
CA PRO A 13 0.25 7.01 -15.83
C PRO A 13 -0.68 5.86 -16.23
N VAL A 14 -0.35 4.65 -15.77
CA VAL A 14 -1.17 3.46 -16.03
C VAL A 14 -2.37 3.53 -15.11
N TYR A 15 -3.56 3.74 -15.68
CA TYR A 15 -4.80 3.76 -14.91
C TYR A 15 -5.43 2.37 -14.88
N VAL A 16 -5.81 1.92 -13.70
CA VAL A 16 -6.43 0.60 -13.49
C VAL A 16 -7.77 0.71 -12.77
N ASP A 17 -8.65 -0.25 -13.02
CA ASP A 17 -9.96 -0.31 -12.36
C ASP A 17 -9.84 -0.64 -10.87
N GLN A 18 -10.75 -0.10 -10.06
CA GLN A 18 -10.84 -0.38 -8.62
C GLN A 18 -10.90 -1.88 -8.28
N ASN A 19 -11.51 -2.70 -9.14
CA ASN A 19 -11.58 -4.16 -8.96
C ASN A 19 -10.19 -4.78 -9.08
N LEU A 20 -9.42 -4.37 -10.09
CA LEU A 20 -8.08 -4.88 -10.31
C LEU A 20 -7.16 -4.49 -9.16
N VAL A 21 -7.24 -3.23 -8.69
CA VAL A 21 -6.49 -2.77 -7.50
C VAL A 21 -6.82 -3.63 -6.28
N ALA A 22 -8.11 -3.80 -5.98
CA ALA A 22 -8.55 -4.58 -4.82
C ALA A 22 -8.02 -6.02 -4.87
N THR A 23 -8.10 -6.66 -6.04
CA THR A 23 -7.57 -8.02 -6.26
C THR A 23 -6.06 -8.08 -6.13
N SER A 24 -5.31 -7.15 -6.74
CA SER A 24 -3.84 -7.16 -6.72
C SER A 24 -3.25 -7.00 -5.32
N PHE A 25 -3.90 -6.24 -4.45
CA PHE A 25 -3.45 -6.04 -3.07
C PHE A 25 -4.20 -6.93 -2.06
N GLY A 26 -5.03 -7.87 -2.52
CA GLY A 26 -5.73 -8.83 -1.67
C GLY A 26 -6.73 -8.20 -0.68
N ILE A 27 -7.29 -7.03 -1.01
CA ILE A 27 -8.25 -6.32 -0.15
C ILE A 27 -9.66 -6.31 -0.76
N SER A 28 -10.67 -6.07 0.07
CA SER A 28 -12.03 -5.91 -0.43
C SER A 28 -12.22 -4.55 -1.11
N LEU A 29 -13.16 -4.47 -2.07
CA LEU A 29 -13.56 -3.22 -2.70
C LEU A 29 -14.11 -2.19 -1.70
N GLN A 30 -14.79 -2.65 -0.66
CA GLN A 30 -15.29 -1.76 0.39
C GLN A 30 -14.12 -1.16 1.19
N THR A 31 -13.11 -1.97 1.49
CA THR A 31 -11.87 -1.52 2.14
C THR A 31 -11.18 -0.46 1.29
N LEU A 32 -10.96 -0.73 0.00
CA LEU A 32 -10.36 0.23 -0.94
C LEU A 32 -11.12 1.57 -0.96
N ARG A 33 -12.45 1.52 -1.03
CA ARG A 33 -13.29 2.73 -1.03
C ARG A 33 -13.23 3.49 0.29
N LYS A 34 -13.15 2.78 1.42
CA LYS A 34 -13.01 3.39 2.75
C LYS A 34 -11.64 4.05 2.89
N MET A 35 -10.57 3.41 2.43
CA MET A 35 -9.23 4.00 2.42
C MET A 35 -9.21 5.28 1.58
N ALA A 36 -9.73 5.24 0.35
CA ALA A 36 -9.82 6.42 -0.50
C ALA A 36 -10.72 7.55 0.04
N LEU A 37 -11.54 7.28 1.07
CA LEU A 37 -12.41 8.28 1.70
C LEU A 37 -11.81 8.84 3.00
N VAL A 38 -11.17 7.99 3.80
CA VAL A 38 -10.72 8.29 5.16
C VAL A 38 -9.25 8.70 5.19
N ASP A 39 -8.44 8.14 4.31
CA ASP A 39 -7.00 8.35 4.30
C ASP A 39 -6.63 9.45 3.30
N PRO A 40 -6.17 10.63 3.77
CA PRO A 40 -5.85 11.75 2.90
C PRO A 40 -4.63 11.50 2.01
N ASP A 41 -3.74 10.57 2.39
CA ASP A 41 -2.56 10.19 1.61
C ASP A 41 -2.87 9.13 0.55
N PHE A 42 -4.10 8.61 0.52
CA PHE A 42 -4.50 7.61 -0.47
C PHE A 42 -4.69 8.25 -1.86
N PRO A 43 -4.16 7.64 -2.94
CA PRO A 43 -4.27 8.21 -4.29
C PRO A 43 -5.70 8.43 -4.75
N GLN A 44 -5.94 9.60 -5.34
CA GLN A 44 -7.29 10.01 -5.70
C GLN A 44 -7.80 9.25 -6.93
N ALA A 45 -9.03 8.75 -6.83
CA ALA A 45 -9.67 8.05 -7.94
C ALA A 45 -10.10 9.05 -9.05
N VAL A 46 -9.76 8.75 -10.29
CA VAL A 46 -10.28 9.47 -11.46
C VAL A 46 -11.60 8.84 -11.90
N ARG A 47 -12.66 9.65 -12.01
CA ARG A 47 -13.96 9.22 -12.52
C ARG A 47 -13.97 9.32 -14.04
N ILE A 48 -14.06 8.18 -14.72
CA ILE A 48 -14.22 8.13 -16.19
C ILE A 48 -15.71 8.14 -16.57
N SER A 49 -16.57 7.61 -15.70
CA SER A 49 -18.02 7.57 -15.90
C SER A 49 -18.74 7.53 -14.55
N HIS A 50 -20.06 7.71 -14.56
CA HIS A 50 -20.92 7.67 -13.36
C HIS A 50 -20.70 6.41 -12.51
N LYS A 51 -20.34 5.29 -13.15
CA LYS A 51 -20.13 3.99 -12.48
C LYS A 51 -18.68 3.54 -12.43
N LYS A 52 -17.76 4.17 -13.17
CA LYS A 52 -16.39 3.69 -13.34
C LYS A 52 -15.36 4.66 -12.77
N ARG A 53 -14.58 4.15 -11.83
CA ARG A 53 -13.45 4.84 -11.19
C ARG A 53 -12.18 4.07 -11.49
N VAL A 54 -11.16 4.80 -11.90
CA VAL A 54 -9.82 4.26 -12.10
C VAL A 54 -8.84 4.94 -11.16
N PHE A 55 -7.76 4.24 -10.86
CA PHE A 55 -6.70 4.74 -10.01
C PHE A 55 -5.37 4.74 -10.78
N PRO A 56 -4.50 5.73 -10.54
CA PRO A 56 -3.13 5.70 -11.03
C PRO A 56 -2.37 4.56 -10.34
N TRP A 57 -2.05 3.52 -11.10
CA TRP A 57 -1.45 2.28 -10.58
C TRP A 57 -0.15 2.52 -9.83
N ASN A 58 0.73 3.36 -10.39
CA ASN A 58 2.05 3.63 -9.82
C ASN A 58 1.95 4.31 -8.45
N GLU A 59 1.00 5.23 -8.27
CA GLU A 59 0.79 5.91 -6.98
C GLU A 59 0.16 4.96 -5.96
N VAL A 60 -0.82 4.15 -6.36
CA VAL A 60 -1.41 3.14 -5.48
C VAL A 60 -0.37 2.13 -5.03
N LYS A 61 0.45 1.65 -5.97
CA LYS A 61 1.56 0.76 -5.66
C LYS A 61 2.55 1.42 -4.69
N ALA A 62 2.97 2.66 -4.94
CA ALA A 62 3.87 3.38 -4.05
C ALA A 62 3.27 3.56 -2.64
N TYR A 63 1.98 3.83 -2.53
CA TYR A 63 1.28 3.94 -1.25
C TYR A 63 1.29 2.61 -0.47
N PHE A 64 1.00 1.48 -1.13
CA PHE A 64 1.05 0.17 -0.48
C PHE A 64 2.49 -0.26 -0.16
N ASP A 65 3.45 0.01 -1.06
CA ASP A 65 4.87 -0.26 -0.85
C ASP A 65 5.39 0.55 0.37
N ALA A 66 5.00 1.82 0.50
CA ALA A 66 5.34 2.66 1.64
C ALA A 66 4.72 2.13 2.95
N ARG A 67 3.48 1.64 2.91
CA ARG A 67 2.84 1.01 4.08
C ARG A 67 3.49 -0.31 4.48
N GLN A 68 3.92 -1.12 3.52
CA GLN A 68 4.63 -2.37 3.80
C GLN A 68 6.06 -2.12 4.30
N GLY A 69 6.75 -1.12 3.75
CA GLY A 69 8.08 -0.70 4.20
C GLY A 69 8.08 0.01 5.56
N ASN A 70 6.95 0.59 5.97
CA ASN A 70 6.77 1.21 7.29
C ASN A 70 6.17 0.24 8.33
N VAL A 71 6.01 -1.04 7.98
CA VAL A 71 5.98 -2.10 8.98
C VAL A 71 7.42 -2.24 9.46
N GLU A 72 7.81 -1.43 10.46
CA GLU A 72 8.89 -1.86 11.35
C GLU A 72 8.60 -3.33 11.69
N PRO A 73 9.58 -4.25 11.60
CA PRO A 73 9.36 -5.61 12.04
C PRO A 73 8.86 -5.50 13.48
N ILE A 74 7.56 -5.77 13.69
CA ILE A 74 6.99 -5.77 15.02
C ILE A 74 7.86 -6.74 15.78
N ALA A 75 8.57 -6.19 16.76
CA ALA A 75 9.33 -6.92 17.74
C ALA A 75 8.38 -7.80 18.55
N THR A 76 7.81 -8.83 17.92
CA THR A 76 7.17 -9.98 18.54
C THR A 76 8.25 -10.93 19.05
N SER A 77 9.32 -10.38 19.62
CA SER A 77 10.34 -11.13 20.37
C SER A 77 10.60 -10.52 21.75
N LEU A 78 9.91 -9.44 22.14
CA LEU A 78 10.12 -8.79 23.45
C LEU A 78 9.07 -9.13 24.51
N ARG A 79 8.06 -9.96 24.20
CA ARG A 79 7.08 -10.43 25.21
C ARG A 79 7.19 -11.90 25.61
N VAL A 80 8.06 -12.69 24.98
CA VAL A 80 8.36 -14.07 25.45
C VAL A 80 9.55 -14.11 26.40
N ALA A 81 10.52 -13.19 26.28
CA ALA A 81 11.72 -13.19 27.13
C ALA A 81 11.50 -12.69 28.58
N ALA A 82 10.41 -11.98 28.87
CA ALA A 82 10.16 -11.45 30.21
C ALA A 82 9.39 -12.42 31.15
N ALA A 83 8.89 -13.54 30.63
CA ALA A 83 8.13 -14.50 31.42
C ALA A 83 9.00 -15.60 32.05
N GLU A 84 10.19 -15.87 31.52
CA GLU A 84 11.06 -16.94 32.06
C GLU A 84 11.99 -16.47 33.20
N ALA A 85 12.21 -15.17 33.39
CA ALA A 85 13.12 -14.68 34.43
C ALA A 85 12.54 -14.61 35.86
N LYS A 86 11.22 -14.84 36.05
CA LYS A 86 10.60 -14.80 37.40
C LYS A 86 10.23 -16.16 37.98
N VAL A 87 10.29 -17.25 37.21
CA VAL A 87 9.96 -18.58 37.73
C VAL A 87 11.18 -19.27 38.36
N ALA A 88 12.41 -18.85 38.03
CA ALA A 88 13.64 -19.42 38.59
C ALA A 88 14.01 -18.92 40.00
N ALA A 89 13.28 -17.94 40.56
CA ALA A 89 13.59 -17.35 41.87
C ALA A 89 12.61 -17.76 43.00
N ALA A 90 11.67 -18.68 42.73
CA ALA A 90 10.69 -19.15 43.72
C ALA A 90 10.99 -20.57 44.26
N HIS A 91 12.14 -21.15 43.91
CA HIS A 91 12.58 -22.45 44.42
C HIS A 91 14.07 -22.40 44.82
N GLN A 92 14.38 -21.59 45.84
CA GLN A 92 15.46 -21.83 46.80
C GLN A 92 14.99 -21.35 48.17
#